data_AF-K1U7X4-F1
#
_entry.id   AF-K1U7X4-F1
#
_cell.length_a   1.000
_cell.length_b   1.000
_cell.length_c   1.000
_cell.angle_alpha   90.00
_cell.angle_beta   90.00
_cell.angle_gamma   90.00
#
_symmetry.space_group_name_H-M   'P 1'
#
loop_
_entity.id
_entity.type
_entity.pdbx_description
1 polymer ?
#
loop_
_entity_poly.entity_id
_entity_poly.type
_entity_poly.pdbx_seq_one_letter_code
_entity_poly.pdbx_strand_id
1 'polypeptide(L)'
;NSYLGLSQLIHNRTHGEDGIYFTYTNENPIAFNPFYVEDGVFDIEKKESIKTLILTLWKRDDEAPKRSEEVALSNAVSAYIERITGDRSVTPCFNTFYEFVRDDYRRQLEQKNVREKDFDIDNFLNVLEPYYRGGEYDYLLNSDKELDLLHKRFIVFELDNIKDHKILFPITTIIIME
;
A
#
# COMPACT_ATOMS: atom_id res chain seq x y z
N ASN A 1 16.42 -25.20 3.12
CA ASN A 1 16.71 -23.85 2.59
C ASN A 1 17.78 -23.22 3.48
N SER A 2 18.90 -22.73 2.92
CA SER A 2 20.05 -22.22 3.70
C SER A 2 19.70 -20.97 4.52
N TYR A 3 18.81 -20.12 3.99
CA TYR A 3 18.38 -18.90 4.66
C TYR A 3 17.44 -19.15 5.85
N LEU A 4 16.62 -20.20 5.80
CA LEU A 4 15.82 -20.63 6.95
C LEU A 4 16.71 -21.04 8.13
N GLY A 5 17.76 -21.83 7.85
CA GLY A 5 18.70 -22.25 8.88
C GLY A 5 19.47 -21.08 9.50
N LEU A 6 19.87 -20.10 8.68
CA LEU A 6 20.53 -18.88 9.17
C LEU A 6 19.58 -18.02 10.00
N SER A 7 18.34 -17.82 9.54
CA SER A 7 17.32 -17.05 10.26
C SER A 7 17.02 -17.69 11.63
N GLN A 8 16.81 -19.01 11.68
CA GLN A 8 16.61 -19.75 12.94
C GLN A 8 17.81 -19.66 13.89
N LEU A 9 19.04 -19.67 13.36
CA LEU A 9 20.23 -19.51 14.20
C LEU A 9 20.26 -18.13 14.87
N ILE A 10 19.95 -17.07 14.13
CA ILE A 10 19.88 -15.70 14.65
C ILE A 10 18.72 -15.57 15.64
N HIS A 11 17.56 -16.13 15.31
CA HIS A 11 16.38 -16.15 16.18
C HIS A 11 16.69 -16.77 17.55
N ASN A 12 17.32 -17.95 17.54
CA ASN A 12 17.68 -18.65 18.77
C ASN A 12 18.72 -17.86 19.61
N ARG A 13 19.70 -17.23 18.95
CA ARG A 13 20.74 -16.44 19.63
C ARG A 13 20.22 -15.13 20.22
N THR A 14 19.17 -14.57 19.63
CA THR A 14 18.56 -13.31 20.05
C THR A 14 17.30 -13.53 20.87
N HIS A 15 17.02 -14.77 21.29
CA HIS A 15 15.82 -15.13 22.05
C HIS A 15 14.51 -14.64 21.41
N GLY A 16 14.46 -14.63 20.08
CA GLY A 16 13.30 -14.21 19.30
C GLY A 16 13.21 -12.71 19.03
N GLU A 17 14.17 -11.91 19.48
CA GLU A 17 14.22 -10.48 19.12
C GLU A 17 14.50 -10.26 17.62
N ASP A 18 15.25 -11.16 16.98
CA ASP A 18 15.75 -11.04 15.61
C ASP A 18 15.62 -12.36 14.83
N GLY A 19 16.09 -12.40 13.58
CA GLY A 19 16.10 -13.64 12.79
C GLY A 19 14.70 -14.08 12.41
N ILE A 20 13.92 -13.16 11.83
CA ILE A 20 12.54 -13.44 11.46
C ILE A 20 12.50 -14.04 10.06
N TYR A 21 11.73 -15.11 9.90
CA TYR A 21 11.51 -15.77 8.61
C TYR A 21 10.04 -15.67 8.25
N PHE A 22 9.72 -14.92 7.20
CA PHE A 22 8.37 -14.77 6.68
C PHE A 22 8.23 -15.53 5.38
N THR A 23 7.23 -16.41 5.33
CA THR A 23 6.77 -17.04 4.09
C THR A 23 5.36 -16.55 3.83
N TYR A 24 5.08 -16.09 2.61
CA TYR A 24 3.71 -15.75 2.24
C TYR A 24 2.84 -17.02 2.26
N THR A 25 1.72 -16.94 2.98
CA THR A 25 0.64 -17.93 2.98
C THR A 25 -0.71 -17.20 2.95
N ASN A 26 -1.77 -17.87 2.51
CA ASN A 26 -3.11 -17.28 2.53
C ASN A 26 -3.59 -17.02 3.97
N GLU A 27 -3.13 -17.83 4.92
CA GLU A 27 -3.48 -17.74 6.34
C GLU A 27 -2.66 -16.67 7.09
N ASN A 28 -1.48 -16.33 6.58
CA ASN A 28 -0.61 -15.29 7.14
C ASN A 28 -0.05 -14.43 5.99
N PRO A 29 -0.91 -13.59 5.38
CA PRO A 29 -0.47 -12.70 4.33
C PRO A 29 0.42 -11.58 4.88
N ILE A 30 1.30 -11.08 4.02
CA ILE A 30 2.00 -9.82 4.31
C ILE A 30 1.00 -8.69 4.05
N ALA A 31 0.60 -8.01 5.12
CA ALA A 31 -0.36 -6.92 5.11
C ALA A 31 0.30 -5.66 5.68
N PHE A 32 -0.10 -4.51 5.17
CA PHE A 32 0.47 -3.21 5.48
C PHE A 32 -0.60 -2.13 5.39
N ASN A 33 -0.35 -0.94 5.94
CA ASN A 33 -1.20 0.21 5.73
C ASN A 33 -0.35 1.38 5.23
N PRO A 34 -0.49 1.77 3.94
CA PRO A 34 0.34 2.82 3.36
C PRO A 34 0.05 4.20 3.94
N PHE A 35 -1.10 4.38 4.59
CA PHE A 35 -1.48 5.65 5.23
C PHE A 35 -1.22 5.66 6.74
N TYR A 36 -0.53 4.66 7.28
CA TYR A 36 -0.09 4.67 8.67
C TYR A 36 1.26 5.41 8.82
N VAL A 37 1.35 6.29 9.81
CA VAL A 37 2.56 6.98 10.27
C VAL A 37 2.46 7.16 11.79
N GLU A 38 3.51 6.80 12.53
CA GLU A 38 3.48 6.77 14.01
C GLU A 38 3.30 8.18 14.62
N ASP A 39 3.98 9.18 14.05
CA ASP A 39 3.97 10.56 14.53
C ASP A 39 2.88 11.43 13.86
N GLY A 40 2.11 10.86 12.93
CA GLY A 40 1.10 11.60 12.16
C GLY A 40 1.67 12.48 11.04
N VAL A 41 2.97 12.43 10.76
CA VAL A 41 3.65 13.29 9.80
C VAL A 41 3.86 12.56 8.48
N PHE A 42 3.30 13.11 7.40
CA PHE A 42 3.52 12.63 6.03
C PHE A 42 4.53 13.53 5.33
N ASP A 43 5.80 13.12 5.34
CA ASP A 43 6.85 13.80 4.60
C ASP A 43 6.75 13.56 3.08
N ILE A 44 7.71 14.12 2.34
CA ILE A 44 7.74 14.01 0.88
C ILE A 44 7.98 12.56 0.44
N GLU A 45 8.83 11.82 1.16
CA GLU A 45 9.19 10.45 0.82
C GLU A 45 7.98 9.52 0.99
N LYS A 46 7.26 9.63 2.12
CA LYS A 46 6.05 8.86 2.38
C LYS A 46 4.94 9.15 1.37
N LYS A 47 4.77 10.42 0.97
CA LYS A 47 3.80 10.78 -0.08
C LYS A 47 4.14 10.15 -1.43
N GLU A 48 5.42 10.17 -1.79
CA GLU A 48 5.92 9.58 -3.03
C GLU A 48 5.83 8.05 -3.02
N SER A 49 6.06 7.41 -1.88
CA SER A 49 5.93 5.96 -1.71
C SER A 49 4.47 5.51 -1.85
N ILE A 50 3.53 6.19 -1.17
CA ILE A 50 2.08 5.95 -1.32
C ILE A 50 1.66 6.12 -2.77
N LYS A 51 2.07 7.22 -3.42
CA LYS A 51 1.75 7.47 -4.83
C LYS A 51 2.25 6.33 -5.72
N THR A 52 3.49 5.90 -5.53
CA THR A 52 4.12 4.82 -6.32
C THR A 52 3.36 3.51 -6.14
N LEU A 53 3.04 3.14 -4.88
CA LEU A 53 2.25 1.96 -4.57
C LEU A 53 0.88 1.99 -5.27
N ILE A 54 0.11 3.07 -5.08
CA ILE A 54 -1.23 3.17 -5.69
C ILE A 54 -1.16 3.17 -7.22
N LEU A 55 -0.13 3.79 -7.81
CA LEU A 55 0.07 3.80 -9.25
C LEU A 55 0.38 2.40 -9.80
N THR A 56 1.23 1.63 -9.10
CA THR A 56 1.53 0.23 -9.45
C THR A 56 0.30 -0.67 -9.31
N LEU A 57 -0.59 -0.40 -8.35
CA LEU A 57 -1.85 -1.16 -8.22
C LEU A 57 -2.84 -0.83 -9.34
N TRP A 58 -2.90 0.43 -9.73
CA TRP A 58 -3.83 0.91 -10.75
C TRP A 58 -3.39 0.57 -12.17
N LYS A 59 -2.08 0.67 -12.46
CA LYS A 59 -1.54 0.41 -13.78
C LYS A 59 -0.95 -0.99 -13.86
N ARG A 60 -1.38 -1.75 -14.88
CA ARG A 60 -0.77 -3.03 -15.22
C ARG A 60 0.64 -2.81 -15.75
N ASP A 61 1.50 -3.83 -15.64
CA ASP A 61 2.90 -3.79 -16.08
C ASP A 61 3.11 -3.33 -17.54
N ASP A 62 2.08 -3.44 -18.39
CA ASP A 62 2.11 -3.09 -19.81
C ASP A 62 1.58 -1.69 -20.15
N GLU A 63 1.04 -0.94 -19.20
CA GLU A 63 0.49 0.41 -19.42
C GLU A 63 1.24 1.45 -18.59
N ALA A 64 2.17 2.18 -19.22
CA ALA A 64 2.80 3.31 -18.57
C ALA A 64 1.76 4.42 -18.25
N PRO A 65 1.72 4.94 -17.02
CA PRO A 65 0.80 6.00 -16.66
C PRO A 65 1.08 7.27 -17.47
N LYS A 66 0.02 7.98 -17.84
CA LYS A 66 0.14 9.30 -18.44
C LYS A 66 0.55 10.29 -17.35
N ARG A 67 1.31 11.31 -17.74
CA ARG A 67 1.66 12.42 -16.84
C ARG A 67 0.44 13.08 -16.17
N SER A 68 -0.70 13.14 -16.86
CA SER A 68 -1.96 13.65 -16.29
C SER A 68 -2.47 12.78 -15.14
N GLU A 69 -2.35 11.46 -15.27
CA GLU A 69 -2.79 10.48 -14.27
C GLU A 69 -1.88 10.53 -13.04
N GLU A 70 -0.56 10.63 -13.23
CA GLU A 70 0.40 10.81 -12.13
C GLU A 70 0.11 12.08 -11.32
N VAL A 71 -0.16 13.18 -12.02
CA VAL A 71 -0.51 14.46 -11.38
C VAL A 71 -1.85 14.36 -10.66
N ALA A 72 -2.85 13.74 -11.28
CA ALA A 72 -4.16 13.56 -10.67
C ALA A 72 -4.11 12.69 -9.41
N LEU A 73 -3.34 11.60 -9.44
CA LEU A 73 -3.12 10.72 -8.29
C LEU A 73 -2.34 11.45 -7.19
N SER A 74 -1.28 12.19 -7.53
CA SER A 74 -0.52 13.00 -6.56
C SER A 74 -1.42 14.01 -5.84
N ASN A 75 -2.32 14.67 -6.59
CA ASN A 75 -3.31 15.59 -6.01
C ASN A 75 -4.33 14.86 -5.12
N ALA A 76 -4.80 13.67 -5.53
CA ALA A 76 -5.74 12.86 -4.74
C ALA A 76 -5.12 12.42 -3.41
N VAL A 77 -3.89 11.89 -3.45
CA VAL A 77 -3.13 11.48 -2.25
C VAL A 77 -2.89 12.67 -1.33
N SER A 78 -2.46 13.81 -1.87
CA SER A 78 -2.22 15.02 -1.09
C SER A 78 -3.50 15.53 -0.42
N ALA A 79 -4.61 15.61 -1.16
CA ALA A 79 -5.88 16.06 -0.63
C ALA A 79 -6.46 15.09 0.42
N TYR A 80 -6.26 13.79 0.25
CA TYR A 80 -6.63 12.81 1.25
C TYR A 80 -5.80 12.93 2.52
N ILE A 81 -4.47 13.09 2.40
CA ILE A 81 -3.58 13.30 3.55
C ILE A 81 -3.97 14.56 4.32
N GLU A 82 -4.28 15.66 3.62
CA GLU A 82 -4.81 16.88 4.26
C GLU A 82 -6.11 16.62 5.04
N ARG A 83 -7.02 15.79 4.50
CA ARG A 83 -8.25 15.40 5.19
C ARG A 83 -7.95 14.64 6.48
N ILE A 84 -7.16 13.57 6.43
CA ILE A 84 -6.91 12.71 7.60
C ILE A 84 -6.00 13.36 8.66
N THR A 85 -5.18 14.34 8.26
CA THR A 85 -4.39 15.14 9.21
C THR A 85 -5.21 16.25 9.88
N GLY A 86 -6.21 16.79 9.17
CA GLY A 86 -7.14 17.79 9.69
C GLY A 86 -8.31 17.21 10.52
N ASP A 87 -8.74 15.99 10.20
CA ASP A 87 -9.87 15.31 10.86
C ASP A 87 -9.44 13.93 11.39
N ARG A 88 -9.15 13.88 12.69
CA ARG A 88 -8.73 12.66 13.40
C ARG A 88 -9.85 11.62 13.58
N SER A 89 -11.09 11.91 13.16
CA SER A 89 -12.17 10.92 13.19
C SER A 89 -12.09 9.90 12.05
N VAL A 90 -11.32 10.21 11.00
CA VAL A 90 -11.10 9.32 9.87
C VAL A 90 -9.88 8.45 10.14
N THR A 91 -10.06 7.12 10.14
CA THR A 91 -8.94 6.18 10.24
C THR A 91 -8.14 6.19 8.93
N PRO A 92 -6.84 6.56 8.95
CA PRO A 92 -5.98 6.50 7.77
C PRO A 92 -5.82 5.06 7.29
N CYS A 93 -6.32 4.73 6.11
CA CYS A 93 -6.17 3.41 5.49
C CYS A 93 -6.59 3.47 4.02
N PHE A 94 -6.31 2.39 3.29
CA PHE A 94 -6.71 2.31 1.88
C PHE A 94 -8.23 2.41 1.70
N ASN A 95 -9.03 1.83 2.59
CA ASN A 95 -10.49 1.89 2.52
C ASN A 95 -11.01 3.33 2.53
N THR A 96 -10.55 4.16 3.46
CA THR A 96 -11.03 5.55 3.57
C THR A 96 -10.43 6.44 2.48
N PHE A 97 -9.25 6.10 1.95
CA PHE A 97 -8.73 6.72 0.71
C PHE A 97 -9.62 6.42 -0.49
N TYR A 98 -10.00 5.15 -0.68
CA TYR A 98 -10.89 4.71 -1.75
C TYR A 98 -12.25 5.41 -1.68
N GLU A 99 -12.86 5.46 -0.50
CA GLU A 99 -14.12 6.18 -0.24
C GLU A 99 -13.98 7.69 -0.52
N PHE A 100 -12.87 8.31 -0.08
CA PHE A 100 -12.59 9.72 -0.37
C PHE A 100 -12.49 10.00 -1.87
N VAL A 101 -11.82 9.14 -2.63
CA VAL A 101 -11.71 9.30 -4.10
C VAL A 101 -13.08 9.19 -4.76
N ARG A 102 -13.89 8.20 -4.35
CA ARG A 102 -15.24 7.95 -4.87
C ARG A 102 -16.18 9.14 -4.66
N ASP A 103 -16.17 9.71 -3.46
CA ASP A 103 -17.21 10.65 -3.04
C ASP A 103 -16.73 12.11 -3.02
N ASP A 104 -15.69 12.42 -2.26
CA ASP A 104 -15.25 13.79 -2.00
C ASP A 104 -14.38 14.33 -3.14
N TYR A 105 -13.38 13.57 -3.58
CA TYR A 105 -12.46 14.00 -4.62
C TYR A 105 -13.17 14.13 -5.98
N ARG A 106 -14.08 13.21 -6.30
CA ARG A 106 -14.93 13.30 -7.51
C ARG A 106 -15.66 14.64 -7.58
N ARG A 107 -16.32 15.05 -6.49
CA ARG A 107 -16.99 16.36 -6.38
C ARG A 107 -16.02 17.54 -6.50
N GLN A 108 -14.80 17.42 -5.97
CA GLN A 108 -13.78 18.47 -6.13
C GLN A 108 -13.33 18.64 -7.59
N LEU A 109 -13.20 17.55 -8.35
CA LEU A 109 -12.83 17.62 -9.77
C LEU A 109 -13.94 18.26 -10.62
N GLU A 110 -15.19 17.91 -10.34
CA GLU A 110 -16.37 18.52 -10.98
C GLU A 110 -16.39 20.04 -10.78
N GLN A 111 -16.10 20.52 -9.56
CA GLN A 111 -16.05 21.95 -9.25
C GLN A 111 -14.89 22.68 -9.94
N LYS A 112 -13.76 22.01 -10.15
CA LYS A 112 -12.57 22.57 -10.81
C LYS A 112 -12.66 22.51 -12.34
N ASN A 113 -13.76 22.01 -12.92
CA ASN A 113 -13.92 21.75 -14.36
C ASN A 113 -12.76 20.90 -14.93
N VAL A 114 -12.20 19.99 -14.12
CA VAL A 114 -11.18 19.06 -14.60
C VAL A 114 -11.87 18.05 -15.50
N ARG A 115 -11.32 17.83 -16.69
CA ARG A 115 -11.95 16.92 -17.66
C ARG A 115 -11.73 15.49 -17.19
N GLU A 116 -12.80 14.70 -17.24
CA GLU A 116 -12.81 13.27 -16.85
C GLU A 116 -11.72 12.44 -17.57
N LYS A 117 -11.38 12.80 -18.82
CA LYS A 117 -10.31 12.14 -19.59
C LYS A 117 -8.90 12.26 -18.98
N ASP A 118 -8.69 13.21 -18.07
CA ASP A 118 -7.39 13.45 -17.44
C ASP A 118 -7.22 12.56 -16.18
N PHE A 119 -8.33 12.09 -15.58
CA PHE A 119 -8.35 11.11 -14.48
C PHE A 119 -9.67 10.31 -14.49
N ASP A 120 -9.62 9.09 -15.03
CA ASP A 120 -10.76 8.17 -15.07
C ASP A 120 -10.99 7.55 -13.69
N ILE A 121 -11.76 8.23 -12.86
CA ILE A 121 -12.10 7.78 -11.49
C ILE A 121 -12.81 6.43 -11.52
N ASP A 122 -13.70 6.20 -12.49
CA ASP A 122 -14.46 4.96 -12.54
C ASP A 122 -13.54 3.78 -12.86
N ASN A 123 -12.62 3.93 -13.82
CA ASN A 123 -11.57 2.94 -14.05
C ASN A 123 -10.68 2.73 -12.82
N PHE A 124 -10.22 3.82 -12.19
CA PHE A 124 -9.41 3.78 -10.98
C PHE A 124 -10.07 2.96 -9.87
N LEU A 125 -11.33 3.26 -9.55
CA LEU A 125 -12.09 2.58 -8.52
C LEU A 125 -12.35 1.11 -8.87
N ASN A 126 -12.64 0.79 -10.13
CA ASN A 126 -12.86 -0.59 -10.57
C ASN A 126 -11.59 -1.43 -10.48
N VAL A 127 -10.43 -0.89 -10.88
CA VAL A 127 -9.15 -1.62 -10.80
C VAL A 127 -8.74 -1.85 -9.35
N LEU A 128 -9.04 -0.89 -8.49
CA LEU A 128 -8.67 -0.93 -7.07
C LEU A 128 -9.70 -1.60 -6.16
N GLU A 129 -10.88 -1.95 -6.68
CA GLU A 129 -11.96 -2.63 -5.95
C GLU A 129 -11.49 -3.91 -5.21
N PRO A 130 -10.62 -4.77 -5.77
CA PRO A 130 -10.16 -5.96 -5.06
C PRO A 130 -9.43 -5.69 -3.73
N TYR A 131 -8.87 -4.50 -3.53
CA TYR A 131 -8.16 -4.12 -2.29
C TYR A 131 -9.05 -3.32 -1.33
N TYR A 132 -10.24 -2.93 -1.78
CA TYR A 132 -11.23 -2.26 -0.96
C TYR A 132 -12.02 -3.30 -0.14
N ARG A 133 -12.58 -2.88 0.99
CA ARG A 133 -13.34 -3.71 1.94
C ARG A 133 -14.29 -4.68 1.22
N GLY A 134 -14.10 -5.98 1.48
CA GLY A 134 -14.90 -7.05 0.87
C GLY A 134 -14.38 -7.57 -0.48
N GLY A 135 -13.30 -6.98 -1.00
CA GLY A 135 -12.54 -7.49 -2.13
C GLY A 135 -11.63 -8.66 -1.78
N GLU A 136 -11.10 -9.34 -2.81
CA GLU A 136 -10.25 -10.53 -2.67
C GLU A 136 -8.96 -10.28 -1.86
N TYR A 137 -8.45 -9.05 -1.90
CA TYR A 137 -7.18 -8.62 -1.32
C TYR A 137 -7.34 -7.49 -0.30
N ASP A 138 -8.52 -7.34 0.30
CA ASP A 138 -8.82 -6.22 1.20
C ASP A 138 -7.89 -6.15 2.43
N TYR A 139 -7.36 -7.28 2.84
CA TYR A 139 -6.40 -7.42 3.93
C TYR A 139 -5.03 -6.78 3.62
N LEU A 140 -4.63 -6.62 2.35
CA LEU A 140 -3.26 -6.24 1.99
C LEU A 140 -2.89 -4.83 2.43
N LEU A 141 -3.80 -3.87 2.27
CA LEU A 141 -3.52 -2.42 2.38
C LEU A 141 -4.27 -1.74 3.53
N ASN A 142 -4.96 -2.53 4.35
CA ASN A 142 -5.81 -2.07 5.45
C ASN A 142 -5.37 -2.63 6.81
N SER A 143 -4.09 -3.01 6.95
CA SER A 143 -3.58 -3.54 8.21
C SER A 143 -3.65 -2.48 9.33
N ASP A 144 -4.15 -2.87 10.50
CA ASP A 144 -4.07 -2.02 11.70
C ASP A 144 -2.67 -1.98 12.32
N LYS A 145 -1.75 -2.77 11.74
CA LYS A 145 -0.38 -2.95 12.23
C LYS A 145 0.60 -2.42 11.20
N GLU A 146 1.54 -1.60 11.67
CA GLU A 146 2.85 -1.50 11.04
C GLU A 146 3.47 -2.90 11.05
N LEU A 147 4.08 -3.31 9.93
CA LEU A 147 4.92 -4.50 9.95
C LEU A 147 5.98 -4.24 11.02
N ASP A 148 5.94 -5.01 12.13
CA ASP A 148 6.90 -4.96 13.26
C ASP A 148 8.29 -5.50 12.85
N LEU A 149 8.68 -5.14 11.64
CA LEU A 149 9.86 -5.50 10.90
C LEU A 149 10.91 -4.38 11.01
N LEU A 150 10.49 -3.13 11.20
CA LEU A 150 11.40 -1.99 11.39
C LEU A 150 12.34 -2.17 12.59
N HIS A 151 11.93 -2.92 13.61
CA HIS A 151 12.75 -3.20 14.80
C HIS A 151 13.65 -4.44 14.63
N LYS A 152 13.61 -5.14 13.50
CA LYS A 152 14.37 -6.38 13.26
C LYS A 152 15.59 -6.08 12.40
N ARG A 153 16.76 -6.58 12.80
CA ARG A 153 18.01 -6.34 12.06
C ARG A 153 18.27 -7.39 10.97
N PHE A 154 17.59 -8.53 11.05
CA PHE A 154 17.67 -9.60 10.08
C PHE A 154 16.29 -10.22 9.84
N ILE A 155 15.79 -10.03 8.62
CA ILE A 155 14.53 -10.60 8.14
C ILE A 155 14.81 -11.34 6.84
N VAL A 156 14.18 -12.50 6.68
CA VAL A 156 14.15 -13.23 5.40
C VAL A 156 12.71 -13.31 4.94
N PHE A 157 12.44 -12.85 3.72
CA PHE A 157 11.16 -13.02 3.04
C PHE A 157 11.28 -14.10 1.97
N GLU A 158 10.49 -15.16 2.10
CA GLU A 158 10.33 -16.20 1.09
C GLU A 158 9.08 -15.91 0.25
N LEU A 159 9.31 -15.50 -1.00
CA LEU A 159 8.26 -15.10 -1.95
C LEU A 159 8.01 -16.15 -3.04
N ASP A 160 8.64 -17.33 -2.95
CA ASP A 160 8.56 -18.38 -3.99
C ASP A 160 7.12 -18.78 -4.31
N ASN A 161 6.23 -18.77 -3.31
CA ASN A 161 4.82 -19.12 -3.45
C ASN A 161 4.02 -18.12 -4.29
N ILE A 162 4.46 -16.86 -4.35
CA ILE A 162 3.76 -15.78 -5.05
C ILE A 162 4.55 -15.23 -6.22
N LYS A 163 5.76 -15.72 -6.51
CA LYS A 163 6.66 -15.16 -7.53
C LYS A 163 6.02 -14.99 -8.92
N ASP A 164 5.07 -15.86 -9.27
CA ASP A 164 4.35 -15.84 -10.56
C ASP A 164 3.00 -15.11 -10.45
N HIS A 165 2.61 -14.67 -9.26
CA HIS A 165 1.36 -13.96 -9.00
C HIS A 165 1.51 -12.47 -9.34
N LYS A 166 0.90 -12.07 -10.46
CA LYS A 166 0.96 -10.72 -11.05
C LYS A 166 0.48 -9.54 -10.18
N ILE A 167 -0.05 -9.83 -9.01
CA ILE A 167 -0.65 -8.84 -8.10
C ILE A 167 0.10 -8.89 -6.77
N LEU A 168 0.05 -10.04 -6.09
CA LEU A 168 0.68 -10.22 -4.79
C LEU A 168 2.18 -9.98 -4.82
N PHE A 169 2.89 -10.41 -5.87
CA PHE A 169 4.34 -10.27 -5.90
C PHE A 169 4.80 -8.80 -5.96
N PRO A 170 4.37 -7.98 -6.94
CA PRO A 170 4.73 -6.56 -6.96
C PRO A 170 4.39 -5.85 -5.65
N ILE A 171 3.19 -6.07 -5.11
CA ILE A 171 2.73 -5.42 -3.87
C ILE A 171 3.62 -5.82 -2.69
N THR A 172 3.84 -7.12 -2.51
CA THR A 172 4.66 -7.64 -1.43
C THR A 172 6.09 -7.11 -1.54
N THR A 173 6.65 -7.02 -2.75
CA THR A 173 7.99 -6.45 -2.93
C THR A 173 8.05 -4.96 -2.59
N ILE A 174 7.04 -4.16 -2.91
CA ILE A 174 6.98 -2.74 -2.53
C ILE A 174 6.88 -2.61 -1.02
N ILE A 175 6.01 -3.40 -0.37
CA ILE A 175 5.86 -3.42 1.09
C ILE A 175 7.17 -3.79 1.79
N ILE A 176 7.97 -4.70 1.23
CA ILE A 176 9.27 -5.10 1.80
C ILE A 176 10.33 -4.00 1.65
N MET A 177 10.20 -3.14 0.65
CA MET A 177 11.14 -2.04 0.39
C MET A 177 10.82 -0.76 1.17
N GLU A 178 9.56 -0.57 1.60
CA GLU A 178 9.19 0.44 2.61
C GLU A 178 9.71 0.04 4.00
#